data_AF-A0A969EV12-F1
#
_entry.id   AF-A0A969EV12-F1
#
_cell.length_a   1.000
_cell.length_b   1.000
_cell.length_c   1.000
_cell.angle_alpha   90.00
_cell.angle_beta   90.00
_cell.angle_gamma   90.00
#
_symmetry.space_group_name_H-M   'P 1'
#
loop_
_entity.id
_entity.type
_entity.pdbx_description
1 polymer ?
#
loop_
_entity_poly.entity_id
_entity_poly.type
_entity_poly.pdbx_seq_one_letter_code
_entity_poly.pdbx_strand_id
1 'polypeptide(L)'
;MVLRVRSALRQDAAALASCLRQADLREIMAATTEQPLLILEHGIAWSAPCLAVTDEFDLPVALFGVVPDPVDSGVGRIWLLAAETLV
;
A
#
# COMPACT_ATOMS: atom_id res chain seq x y z
N MET A 1 3.95 4.39 19.66
CA MET A 1 3.31 4.50 18.36
C MET A 1 1.84 4.15 18.51
N VAL A 2 0.96 5.10 18.18
CA VAL A 2 -0.49 4.85 18.10
C VAL A 2 -0.86 4.77 16.63
N LEU A 3 -1.43 3.65 16.22
CA LEU A 3 -1.83 3.46 14.82
C LEU A 3 -3.27 3.90 14.60
N ARG A 4 -3.51 4.57 13.49
CA ARG A 4 -4.83 4.98 12.99
C ARG A 4 -5.04 4.43 11.59
N VAL A 5 -6.29 4.25 11.20
CA VAL A 5 -6.66 3.78 9.86
C VAL A 5 -7.62 4.78 9.23
N ARG A 6 -7.33 5.18 7.99
CA ARG A 6 -8.19 6.03 7.16
C ARG A 6 -8.15 5.58 5.72
N SER A 7 -9.05 6.10 4.88
CA SER A 7 -8.93 5.91 3.42
C SER A 7 -7.58 6.43 2.93
N ALA A 8 -6.97 5.68 2.01
CA ALA A 8 -5.72 6.07 1.40
C ALA A 8 -5.92 7.28 0.47
N LEU A 9 -4.96 8.20 0.49
CA LEU A 9 -4.84 9.32 -0.43
C LEU A 9 -3.68 9.05 -1.37
N ARG A 10 -3.74 9.56 -2.61
CA ARG A 10 -2.64 9.41 -3.58
C ARG A 10 -1.28 9.85 -3.01
N GLN A 11 -1.26 10.92 -2.21
CA GLN A 11 -0.03 11.43 -1.56
C GLN A 11 0.60 10.46 -0.57
N ASP A 12 -0.16 9.51 -0.01
CA ASP A 12 0.37 8.50 0.91
C ASP A 12 1.34 7.55 0.19
N ALA A 13 1.13 7.29 -1.11
CA ALA A 13 2.04 6.50 -1.93
C ALA A 13 3.44 7.14 -2.00
N ALA A 14 3.50 8.46 -2.23
CA ALA A 14 4.77 9.18 -2.29
C ALA A 14 5.51 9.16 -0.94
N ALA A 15 4.78 9.36 0.15
CA ALA A 15 5.35 9.30 1.50
C ALA A 15 5.88 7.90 1.84
N LEU A 16 5.13 6.84 1.50
CA LEU A 16 5.49 5.46 1.83
C LEU A 16 6.58 4.87 0.92
N ALA A 17 6.59 5.20 -0.38
CA ALA A 17 7.47 4.58 -1.38
C ALA A 17 8.97 4.61 -1.00
N SER A 18 9.39 5.70 -0.34
CA SER A 18 10.79 5.91 0.05
C SER A 18 11.23 5.17 1.31
N CYS A 19 10.28 4.67 2.11
CA CYS A 19 10.55 4.04 3.40
C CYS A 19 10.02 2.60 3.48
N LEU A 20 9.59 2.02 2.36
CA LEU A 20 9.16 0.63 2.27
C LEU A 20 10.20 -0.32 2.85
N ARG A 21 9.71 -1.35 3.55
CA ARG A 21 10.57 -2.40 4.10
C ARG A 21 11.27 -3.16 2.98
N GLN A 22 12.46 -3.67 3.28
CA GLN A 22 13.27 -4.39 2.28
C GLN A 22 12.59 -5.66 1.75
N ALA A 23 11.72 -6.30 2.54
CA ALA A 23 10.92 -7.42 2.07
C ALA A 23 9.96 -7.01 0.94
N ASP A 24 9.21 -5.92 1.13
CA ASP A 24 8.24 -5.42 0.15
C ASP A 24 8.91 -4.94 -1.14
N LEU A 25 10.05 -4.26 -1.03
CA LEU A 25 10.83 -3.87 -2.20
C LEU A 25 11.24 -5.09 -3.04
N ARG A 26 11.65 -6.19 -2.39
CA ARG A 26 11.99 -7.45 -3.07
C ARG A 26 10.78 -8.13 -3.69
N GLU A 27 9.63 -8.12 -3.01
CA GLU A 27 8.38 -8.66 -3.54
C GLU A 27 7.94 -7.89 -4.79
N ILE A 28 7.98 -6.56 -4.76
CA ILE A 28 7.69 -5.71 -5.93
C ILE A 28 8.64 -6.05 -7.07
N MET A 29 9.96 -6.06 -6.83
CA MET A 29 10.95 -6.37 -7.86
C MET A 29 10.81 -7.79 -8.44
N ALA A 30 10.32 -8.75 -7.65
CA ALA A 30 10.07 -10.11 -8.12
C ALA A 30 8.79 -10.22 -8.96
N ALA A 31 7.78 -9.41 -8.66
CA ALA A 31 6.49 -9.42 -9.34
C ALA A 31 6.45 -8.55 -10.61
N THR A 32 7.26 -7.49 -10.67
CA THR A 32 7.20 -6.48 -11.72
C THR A 32 8.54 -5.73 -11.87
N THR A 33 8.71 -5.03 -13.00
CA THR A 33 9.83 -4.12 -13.25
C THR A 33 9.49 -2.65 -12.96
N GLU A 34 8.30 -2.38 -12.42
CA GLU A 34 7.83 -1.03 -12.11
C GLU A 34 8.48 -0.45 -10.84
N GLN A 35 8.45 0.88 -10.74
CA GLN A 35 8.95 1.60 -9.57
C GLN A 35 7.97 1.46 -8.39
N PRO A 36 8.45 1.37 -7.14
CA PRO A 36 7.57 1.21 -5.97
C PRO A 36 6.49 2.29 -5.82
N LEU A 37 6.81 3.55 -6.15
CA LEU A 37 5.83 4.64 -6.15
C LEU A 37 4.65 4.34 -7.08
N LEU A 38 4.94 3.93 -8.32
CA LEU A 38 3.91 3.64 -9.31
C LEU A 38 3.03 2.46 -8.87
N ILE A 39 3.63 1.45 -8.25
CA ILE A 39 2.89 0.30 -7.71
C ILE A 39 1.95 0.70 -6.57
N LEU A 40 2.39 1.58 -5.67
CA LEU A 40 1.52 2.11 -4.62
C LEU A 40 0.39 2.99 -5.19
N GLU A 41 0.68 3.82 -6.19
CA GLU A 41 -0.34 4.62 -6.88
C GLU A 41 -1.38 3.75 -7.60
N HIS A 42 -0.95 2.69 -8.29
CA HIS A 42 -1.81 1.67 -8.88
C HIS A 42 -2.66 0.97 -7.82
N GLY A 43 -2.03 0.57 -6.71
CA GLY A 43 -2.73 -0.01 -5.57
C GLY A 43 -3.86 0.87 -5.07
N ILE A 44 -3.63 2.18 -4.90
CA ILE A 44 -4.66 3.14 -4.48
C ILE A 44 -5.75 3.28 -5.54
N ALA A 45 -5.39 3.37 -6.82
CA ALA A 45 -6.33 3.63 -7.90
C ALA A 45 -7.25 2.44 -8.22
N TRP A 46 -6.75 1.21 -8.06
CA TRP A 46 -7.46 -0.01 -8.47
C TRP A 46 -8.13 -0.74 -7.32
N SER A 47 -7.80 -0.38 -6.07
CA SER A 47 -8.37 -1.07 -4.90
C SER A 47 -9.70 -0.47 -4.46
N ALA A 48 -10.61 -1.33 -4.02
CA ALA A 48 -11.88 -0.97 -3.42
C ALA A 48 -12.19 -1.93 -2.26
N PRO A 49 -11.87 -1.58 -0.98
CA PRO A 49 -11.27 -0.32 -0.52
C PRO A 49 -9.73 -0.27 -0.64
N CYS A 50 -9.18 0.95 -0.47
CA CYS A 50 -7.76 1.17 -0.16
C CYS A 50 -7.63 2.00 1.12
N LEU A 51 -6.83 1.52 2.07
CA LEU A 51 -6.65 2.10 3.40
C LEU A 51 -5.19 2.46 3.64
N ALA A 52 -4.98 3.56 4.35
CA ALA A 52 -3.70 3.94 4.91
C ALA A 52 -3.71 3.68 6.42
N VAL A 53 -2.63 3.06 6.90
CA VAL A 53 -2.30 3.00 8.33
C VAL A 53 -1.35 4.16 8.60
N THR A 54 -1.68 5.02 9.55
CA THR A 54 -0.87 6.19 9.92
C THR A 54 -0.46 6.15 11.39
N ASP A 55 0.65 6.82 11.70
CA ASP A 55 1.12 7.03 13.07
C ASP A 55 0.38 8.21 13.76
N GLU A 56 0.81 8.57 14.97
CA GLU A 56 0.26 9.71 15.72
C GLU A 56 0.40 11.07 15.01
N PHE A 57 1.31 11.21 14.05
CA PHE A 57 1.56 12.42 13.25
C PHE A 57 0.84 12.39 11.89
N ASP A 58 0.01 11.38 11.64
CA ASP A 58 -0.68 11.12 10.37
C ASP A 58 0.27 10.79 9.20
N LEU A 59 1.50 10.32 9.49
CA LEU A 59 2.43 9.81 8.49
C LEU A 59 2.06 8.36 8.12
N PRO A 60 1.97 8.01 6.83
CA PRO A 60 1.63 6.66 6.42
C PRO A 60 2.77 5.68 6.71
N VAL A 61 2.45 4.63 7.46
CA VAL A 61 3.35 3.53 7.80
C VAL A 61 2.99 2.24 7.08
N ALA A 62 1.79 2.15 6.48
CA ALA A 62 1.43 1.10 5.54
C ALA A 62 0.27 1.53 4.64
N LEU A 63 0.18 0.90 3.47
CA LEU A 63 -1.00 0.88 2.62
C LEU A 63 -1.51 -0.56 2.49
N PHE A 64 -2.83 -0.70 2.61
CA PHE A 64 -3.55 -1.96 2.46
C PHE A 64 -4.69 -1.77 1.46
N GLY A 65 -4.84 -2.67 0.51
CA GLY A 65 -5.91 -2.58 -0.47
C GLY A 65 -6.44 -3.94 -0.90
N VAL A 66 -7.64 -3.89 -1.50
CA VAL A 66 -8.28 -5.04 -2.14
C VAL A 66 -8.51 -4.70 -3.60
N VAL A 67 -7.75 -5.32 -4.51
CA VAL A 67 -7.97 -5.19 -5.96
C VAL A 67 -9.05 -6.19 -6.37
N PRO A 68 -10.20 -5.76 -6.90
CA PRO A 68 -11.26 -6.67 -7.35
C PRO A 68 -10.76 -7.63 -8.43
N ASP A 69 -11.29 -8.86 -8.45
CA ASP A 69 -11.07 -9.76 -9.58
C ASP A 69 -11.88 -9.27 -10.80
N PRO A 70 -11.28 -9.23 -12.01
CA PRO A 70 -11.98 -8.73 -13.20
C PRO A 70 -13.06 -9.67 -13.73
N VAL A 71 -13.09 -10.94 -13.29
CA VAL A 71 -14.04 -11.96 -13.76
C VAL A 71 -15.08 -12.28 -12.69
N ASP A 72 -14.68 -12.36 -11.42
CA ASP A 72 -15.57 -12.68 -10.31
C ASP A 72 -15.77 -11.48 -9.36
N SER A 73 -16.93 -10.83 -9.45
CA SER A 73 -17.30 -9.66 -8.63
C SER A 73 -17.34 -9.91 -7.12
N GLY A 74 -17.34 -11.16 -6.67
CA GLY A 74 -17.30 -11.53 -5.26
C GLY A 74 -15.90 -11.75 -4.70
N VAL A 75 -14.86 -11.68 -5.54
CA VAL A 75 -13.48 -12.01 -5.20
C VAL A 75 -12.57 -10.79 -5.33
N GLY A 76 -11.59 -10.68 -4.44
CA GLY A 76 -10.56 -9.65 -4.49
C GLY A 76 -9.20 -10.18 -4.04
N ARG A 77 -8.13 -9.56 -4.54
CA ARG A 77 -6.75 -9.84 -4.15
C ARG A 77 -6.33 -8.79 -3.12
N ILE A 78 -6.04 -9.25 -1.90
CA ILE A 78 -5.52 -8.38 -0.85
C ILE A 78 -4.02 -8.12 -1.07
N TRP A 79 -3.57 -6.95 -0.70
CA TRP A 79 -2.15 -6.60 -0.66
C TRP A 79 -1.87 -5.66 0.52
N LEU A 80 -0.65 -5.71 1.02
CA LEU A 80 -0.16 -4.85 2.10
C LEU A 80 1.30 -4.52 1.81
N LEU A 81 1.62 -3.24 1.78
CA LEU A 81 3.01 -2.75 1.72
C LEU A 81 3.23 -1.77 2.87
N ALA A 82 4.35 -1.90 3.55
CA ALA A 82 4.61 -1.26 4.83
C ALA A 82 6.00 -0.62 4.90
N ALA A 83 6.10 0.41 5.73
CA ALA A 83 7.37 1.03 6.09
C ALA A 83 8.19 0.08 6.98
N GLU A 84 9.52 0.20 6.91
CA GLU A 84 10.43 -0.53 7.80
C GLU A 84 10.23 -0.18 9.29
N THR A 85 9.57 0.95 9.60
CA THR A 85 9.27 1.36 10.98
C THR A 85 8.06 0.65 11.60
N LEU A 86 7.31 -0.14 10.82
CA LEU A 86 6.10 -0.84 11.27
C LEU A 86 6.41 -2.23 11.90
N VAL A 87 7.59 -2.44 12.48
CA VAL A 87 8.04 -3.73 13.05
C VAL A 87 8.52 -3.61 14.50
#